data_AF-A0A357D2Q0-F1
#
_entry.id   AF-A0A357D2Q0-F1
#
_cell.length_a   1.000
_cell.length_b   1.000
_cell.length_c   1.000
_cell.angle_alpha   90.00
_cell.angle_beta   90.00
_cell.angle_gamma   90.00
#
_symmetry.space_group_name_H-M   'P 1'
#
loop_
_entity.id
_entity.type
_entity.pdbx_description
1 polymer ?
#
loop_
_entity_poly.entity_id
_entity_poly.type
_entity_poly.pdbx_seq_one_letter_code
_entity_poly.pdbx_strand_id
1 'polypeptide(L)'
;MDQIQGALPTRAEIPAAYRWKLEDLYTSSEAWAADLKMVETLANEFVSYQGKIGASAETFRGVLALRDRLSRLMDKTFVYAKMKRDQDNTDSQSQALVERAQGLAVRVGAQVSFFLPELMAIPQSTWEEFLREEPELRKYRHFLADLIRRKQHILSPEEERILALSGEIADSGANIFSMFTDADLEFPSVHDEAGREVELTHG
;
A
#
# COMPACT_ATOMS: atom_id res chain seq x y z
N MET A 1 44.29 -19.02 -0.41
CA MET A 1 43.36 -18.19 0.37
C MET A 1 42.18 -19.08 0.70
N ASP A 2 42.16 -19.58 1.92
CA ASP A 2 41.13 -20.48 2.43
C ASP A 2 39.75 -19.83 2.31
N GLN A 3 38.80 -20.54 1.70
CA GLN A 3 37.39 -20.24 1.82
C GLN A 3 36.95 -20.56 3.24
N ILE A 4 36.39 -19.56 3.93
CA ILE A 4 35.81 -19.73 5.26
C ILE A 4 34.67 -20.74 5.16
N GLN A 5 34.83 -21.88 5.84
CA GLN A 5 33.83 -22.92 5.99
C GLN A 5 32.66 -22.33 6.81
N GLY A 6 31.52 -22.06 6.17
CA GLY A 6 30.32 -21.51 6.82
C GLY A 6 29.81 -20.14 6.33
N ALA A 7 30.33 -19.59 5.22
CA ALA A 7 29.76 -18.38 4.64
C ALA A 7 28.32 -18.64 4.10
N LEU A 8 27.36 -17.82 4.52
CA LEU A 8 26.00 -17.85 3.99
C LEU A 8 26.05 -17.50 2.48
N PRO A 9 25.33 -18.26 1.61
CA PRO A 9 25.33 -17.98 0.19
C PRO A 9 24.70 -16.62 -0.10
N THR A 10 25.30 -15.88 -1.02
CA THR A 10 24.72 -14.66 -1.58
C THR A 10 23.46 -15.00 -2.39
N ARG A 11 22.59 -14.01 -2.60
CA ARG A 11 21.35 -14.21 -3.38
C ARG A 11 21.62 -14.74 -4.80
N ALA A 12 22.73 -14.36 -5.40
CA ALA A 12 23.12 -14.79 -6.73
C ALA A 12 23.52 -16.29 -6.80
N GLU A 13 24.05 -16.84 -5.70
CA GLU A 13 24.52 -18.23 -5.58
C GLU A 13 23.38 -19.23 -5.33
N ILE A 14 22.17 -18.74 -4.98
CA ILE A 14 21.00 -19.59 -4.79
C ILE A 14 20.52 -20.15 -6.15
N PRO A 15 20.33 -21.48 -6.29
CA PRO A 15 19.83 -22.09 -7.53
C PRO A 15 18.51 -21.50 -7.98
N ALA A 16 18.33 -21.31 -9.29
CA ALA A 16 17.15 -20.66 -9.86
C ALA A 16 15.82 -21.30 -9.45
N ALA A 17 15.78 -22.62 -9.25
CA ALA A 17 14.59 -23.35 -8.80
C ALA A 17 14.09 -22.93 -7.41
N TYR A 18 14.94 -22.29 -6.60
CA TYR A 18 14.61 -21.78 -5.27
C TYR A 18 14.49 -20.25 -5.23
N ARG A 19 14.48 -19.58 -6.39
CA ARG A 19 14.32 -18.13 -6.50
C ARG A 19 12.92 -17.80 -7.02
N TRP A 20 12.41 -16.66 -6.59
CA TRP A 20 11.18 -16.10 -7.16
C TRP A 20 11.43 -15.72 -8.62
N LYS A 21 10.47 -16.03 -9.49
CA LYS A 21 10.52 -15.71 -10.91
C LYS A 21 9.84 -14.37 -11.19
N LEU A 22 10.54 -13.28 -10.89
CA LEU A 22 9.98 -11.92 -11.04
C LEU A 22 9.79 -11.50 -12.51
N GLU A 23 10.37 -12.25 -13.44
CA GLU A 23 10.19 -12.11 -14.87
C GLU A 23 8.73 -12.31 -15.31
N ASP A 24 7.92 -13.03 -14.51
CA ASP A 24 6.49 -13.19 -14.75
C ASP A 24 5.71 -11.89 -14.48
N LEU A 25 6.25 -10.96 -13.69
CA LEU A 25 5.69 -9.61 -13.50
C LEU A 25 6.23 -8.62 -14.53
N TYR A 26 7.56 -8.60 -14.70
CA TYR A 26 8.26 -7.73 -15.64
C TYR A 26 9.45 -8.46 -16.25
N THR A 27 9.43 -8.59 -17.57
CA THR A 27 10.51 -9.21 -18.34
C THR A 27 11.81 -8.41 -18.31
N SER A 28 11.75 -7.11 -18.00
CA SER A 28 12.92 -6.25 -17.89
C SER A 28 12.66 -4.98 -17.06
N SER A 29 13.74 -4.30 -16.65
CA SER A 29 13.68 -3.02 -15.96
C SER A 29 13.06 -1.90 -16.82
N GLU A 30 13.22 -1.98 -18.14
CA GLU A 30 12.62 -1.05 -19.10
C GLU A 30 11.10 -1.22 -19.16
N ALA A 31 10.61 -2.46 -19.13
CA ALA A 31 9.18 -2.74 -19.07
C ALA A 31 8.55 -2.18 -17.79
N TRP A 32 9.24 -2.32 -16.65
CA TRP A 32 8.82 -1.70 -15.39
C TRP A 32 8.84 -0.17 -15.44
N ALA A 33 9.89 0.42 -16.02
CA ALA A 33 10.00 1.87 -16.17
C ALA A 33 8.93 2.45 -17.11
N ALA A 34 8.50 1.70 -18.13
CA ALA A 34 7.39 2.07 -19.01
C ALA A 34 6.06 2.09 -18.25
N ASP A 35 5.79 1.09 -17.41
CA ASP A 35 4.59 1.06 -16.58
C ASP A 35 4.57 2.21 -15.55
N LEU A 36 5.71 2.61 -14.98
CA LEU A 36 5.76 3.83 -14.13
C LEU A 36 5.34 5.09 -14.88
N LYS A 37 5.79 5.27 -16.14
CA LYS A 37 5.37 6.42 -16.96
C LYS A 37 3.89 6.34 -17.31
N MET A 38 3.37 5.14 -17.53
CA MET A 38 1.96 4.91 -17.77
C MET A 38 1.11 5.25 -16.54
N VAL A 39 1.59 4.97 -15.31
CA VAL A 39 0.94 5.42 -14.08
C VAL A 39 0.79 6.94 -14.05
N GLU A 40 1.85 7.70 -14.35
CA GLU A 40 1.77 9.17 -14.43
C GLU A 40 0.78 9.64 -15.50
N THR A 41 0.76 8.98 -16.66
CA THR A 41 -0.18 9.28 -17.75
C THR A 41 -1.64 9.07 -17.32
N LEU A 42 -1.93 7.91 -16.71
CA LEU A 42 -3.26 7.57 -16.22
C LEU A 42 -3.69 8.50 -15.08
N ALA A 43 -2.77 8.91 -14.20
CA ALA A 43 -3.07 9.88 -13.14
C ALA A 43 -3.47 11.25 -13.72
N ASN A 44 -2.78 11.71 -14.77
CA ASN A 44 -3.14 12.95 -15.47
C ASN A 44 -4.51 12.85 -16.15
N GLU A 45 -4.80 11.71 -16.81
CA GLU A 45 -6.13 11.43 -17.35
C GLU A 45 -7.18 11.43 -16.24
N PHE A 46 -6.86 10.86 -15.07
CA PHE A 46 -7.76 10.79 -13.92
C PHE A 46 -8.18 12.18 -13.45
N VAL A 47 -7.26 13.14 -13.38
CA VAL A 47 -7.54 14.53 -12.98
C VAL A 47 -8.56 15.20 -13.91
N SER A 48 -8.64 14.80 -15.18
CA SER A 48 -9.62 15.39 -16.11
C SER A 48 -11.08 15.15 -15.74
N TYR A 49 -11.33 14.15 -14.87
CA TYR A 49 -12.65 13.82 -14.30
C TYR A 49 -13.01 14.63 -13.05
N GLN A 50 -12.08 15.43 -12.51
CA GLN A 50 -12.33 16.25 -11.32
C GLN A 50 -13.53 17.17 -11.53
N GLY A 51 -14.45 17.16 -10.55
CA GLY A 51 -15.72 17.89 -10.58
C GLY A 51 -16.80 17.29 -11.50
N LYS A 52 -16.53 16.17 -12.18
CA LYS A 52 -17.42 15.58 -13.20
C LYS A 52 -17.83 14.14 -12.91
N ILE A 53 -17.31 13.52 -11.84
CA ILE A 53 -17.54 12.09 -11.51
C ILE A 53 -19.04 11.73 -11.55
N GLY A 54 -19.89 12.59 -11.01
CA GLY A 54 -21.35 12.39 -10.95
C GLY A 54 -22.15 12.94 -12.14
N ALA A 55 -21.51 13.35 -13.24
CA ALA A 55 -22.20 14.04 -14.34
C ALA A 55 -23.07 13.11 -15.19
N SER A 56 -22.71 11.84 -15.33
CA SER A 56 -23.47 10.81 -16.05
C SER A 56 -23.01 9.40 -15.70
N ALA A 57 -23.84 8.39 -15.96
CA ALA A 57 -23.46 6.98 -15.76
C ALA A 57 -22.22 6.58 -16.58
N GLU A 58 -22.08 7.10 -17.80
CA GLU A 58 -20.92 6.88 -18.65
C GLU A 58 -19.64 7.46 -18.03
N THR A 59 -19.69 8.70 -17.56
CA THR A 59 -18.55 9.38 -16.91
C THR A 59 -18.15 8.63 -15.65
N PHE A 60 -19.14 8.22 -14.85
CA PHE A 60 -18.95 7.46 -13.63
C PHE A 60 -18.31 6.10 -13.88
N ARG A 61 -18.73 5.39 -14.93
CA ARG A 61 -18.09 4.14 -15.37
C ARG A 61 -16.65 4.37 -15.82
N GLY A 62 -16.42 5.41 -16.62
CA GLY A 62 -15.08 5.76 -17.13
C GLY A 62 -14.09 5.99 -15.99
N VAL A 63 -14.45 6.82 -15.01
CA VAL A 63 -13.56 7.12 -13.88
C VAL A 63 -13.32 5.91 -12.97
N LEU A 64 -14.32 5.06 -12.74
CA LEU A 64 -14.13 3.82 -11.95
C LEU A 64 -13.23 2.80 -12.67
N ALA A 65 -13.38 2.66 -13.99
CA ALA A 65 -12.50 1.80 -14.78
C ALA A 65 -11.05 2.34 -14.80
N LEU A 66 -10.90 3.66 -14.93
CA LEU A 66 -9.60 4.33 -14.90
C LEU A 66 -8.93 4.18 -13.52
N ARG A 67 -9.71 4.29 -12.43
CA ARG A 67 -9.25 4.03 -11.05
C ARG A 67 -8.65 2.64 -10.93
N ASP A 68 -9.38 1.61 -11.37
CA ASP A 68 -8.93 0.22 -11.26
C ASP A 68 -7.66 -0.01 -12.07
N ARG A 69 -7.57 0.57 -13.28
CA ARG A 69 -6.38 0.45 -14.13
C ARG A 69 -5.17 1.13 -13.47
N LEU A 70 -5.36 2.35 -12.96
CA LEU A 70 -4.32 3.10 -12.26
C LEU A 70 -3.84 2.33 -11.01
N SER A 71 -4.76 1.89 -10.16
CA SER A 71 -4.42 1.19 -8.91
C SER A 71 -3.70 -0.13 -9.18
N ARG A 72 -4.17 -0.94 -10.13
CA ARG A 72 -3.52 -2.20 -10.49
C ARG A 72 -2.09 -2.00 -10.99
N LEU A 73 -1.86 -0.94 -11.78
CA LEU A 73 -0.54 -0.66 -12.32
C LEU A 73 0.41 -0.12 -11.25
N MET A 74 -0.09 0.72 -10.35
CA MET A 74 0.64 1.16 -9.16
C MET A 74 1.02 -0.03 -8.27
N ASP A 75 0.07 -0.92 -7.96
CA ASP A 75 0.31 -2.11 -7.15
C ASP A 75 1.35 -3.02 -7.80
N LYS A 76 1.21 -3.29 -9.11
CA LYS A 76 2.15 -4.14 -9.85
C LYS A 76 3.58 -3.59 -9.83
N THR A 77 3.74 -2.28 -10.10
CA THR A 77 5.07 -1.64 -10.11
C THR A 77 5.70 -1.62 -8.71
N PHE A 78 4.91 -1.37 -7.66
CA PHE A 78 5.37 -1.36 -6.28
C PHE A 78 5.73 -2.77 -5.77
N VAL A 79 4.86 -3.76 -5.99
CA VAL A 79 5.09 -5.15 -5.58
C VAL A 79 6.35 -5.71 -6.24
N TYR A 80 6.56 -5.47 -7.53
CA TYR A 80 7.79 -5.89 -8.21
C TYR A 80 9.04 -5.30 -7.55
N ALA A 81 9.06 -3.97 -7.31
CA ALA A 81 10.19 -3.29 -6.69
C ALA A 81 10.46 -3.82 -5.27
N LYS A 82 9.41 -3.99 -4.48
CA LYS A 82 9.49 -4.51 -3.11
C LYS A 82 10.01 -5.95 -3.10
N MET A 83 9.49 -6.80 -3.99
CA MET A 83 9.97 -8.18 -4.11
C MET A 83 11.42 -8.26 -4.57
N LYS A 84 11.87 -7.37 -5.48
CA LYS A 84 13.27 -7.24 -5.89
C LYS A 84 14.16 -6.93 -4.68
N ARG A 85 13.78 -5.94 -3.87
CA ARG A 85 14.51 -5.54 -2.66
C ARG A 85 14.51 -6.63 -1.60
N ASP A 86 13.38 -7.29 -1.36
CA ASP A 86 13.28 -8.36 -0.37
C ASP A 86 14.14 -9.60 -0.73
N GLN A 87 14.64 -9.73 -1.97
CA GLN A 87 15.62 -10.76 -2.33
C GLN A 87 17.02 -10.49 -1.80
N ASP A 88 17.39 -9.21 -1.69
CA ASP A 88 18.65 -8.74 -1.14
C ASP A 88 18.50 -7.26 -0.73
N ASN A 89 18.28 -7.02 0.56
CA ASN A 89 18.09 -5.66 1.07
C ASN A 89 19.38 -4.83 1.03
N THR A 90 20.54 -5.41 0.69
CA THR A 90 21.82 -4.68 0.53
C THR A 90 22.02 -4.16 -0.90
N ASP A 91 21.21 -4.60 -1.86
CA ASP A 91 21.29 -4.15 -3.25
C ASP A 91 20.72 -2.74 -3.43
N SER A 92 21.62 -1.77 -3.67
CA SER A 92 21.26 -0.37 -3.87
C SER A 92 20.39 -0.14 -5.11
N GLN A 93 20.48 -1.00 -6.14
CA GLN A 93 19.62 -0.87 -7.32
C GLN A 93 18.16 -1.19 -6.97
N SER A 94 17.92 -2.27 -6.23
CA SER A 94 16.58 -2.65 -5.78
C SER A 94 16.00 -1.66 -4.76
N GLN A 95 16.83 -1.09 -3.89
CA GLN A 95 16.43 0.02 -3.01
C GLN A 95 15.93 1.23 -3.82
N ALA A 96 16.69 1.65 -4.84
CA ALA A 96 16.30 2.76 -5.72
C ALA A 96 14.99 2.49 -6.49
N LEU A 97 14.68 1.25 -6.86
CA LEU A 97 13.40 0.89 -7.47
C LEU A 97 12.22 1.15 -6.51
N VAL A 98 12.37 0.74 -5.25
CA VAL A 98 11.34 0.95 -4.22
C VAL A 98 11.13 2.43 -3.96
N GLU A 99 12.21 3.21 -3.79
CA GLU A 99 12.13 4.65 -3.58
C GLU A 99 11.39 5.35 -4.74
N ARG A 100 11.69 4.98 -5.98
CA ARG A 100 11.02 5.53 -7.17
C ARG A 100 9.53 5.18 -7.19
N ALA A 101 9.16 3.93 -6.92
CA ALA A 101 7.76 3.50 -6.88
C ALA A 101 6.98 4.18 -5.74
N GLN A 102 7.58 4.26 -4.55
CA GLN A 102 7.01 4.92 -3.38
C GLN A 102 6.81 6.42 -3.63
N GLY A 103 7.83 7.09 -4.16
CA GLY A 103 7.76 8.52 -4.49
C GLY A 103 6.70 8.82 -5.55
N LEU A 104 6.54 7.95 -6.55
CA LEU A 104 5.46 8.07 -7.52
C LEU A 104 4.09 7.87 -6.86
N ALA A 105 3.95 6.86 -6.01
CA ALA A 105 2.69 6.57 -5.32
C ALA A 105 2.22 7.74 -4.45
N VAL A 106 3.14 8.41 -3.74
CA VAL A 106 2.84 9.62 -2.97
C VAL A 106 2.34 10.74 -3.87
N ARG A 107 3.04 11.03 -4.98
CA ARG A 107 2.64 12.09 -5.92
C ARG A 107 1.28 11.83 -6.55
N VAL A 108 1.07 10.60 -7.05
CA VAL A 108 -0.21 10.21 -7.68
C VAL A 108 -1.33 10.21 -6.65
N GLY A 109 -1.09 9.69 -5.45
CA GLY A 109 -2.07 9.70 -4.35
C GLY A 109 -2.54 11.11 -4.00
N ALA A 110 -1.63 12.07 -3.95
CA ALA A 110 -1.97 13.48 -3.77
C ALA A 110 -2.80 14.02 -4.96
N GLN A 111 -2.38 13.71 -6.18
CA GLN A 111 -3.02 14.17 -7.41
C GLN A 111 -4.47 13.67 -7.57
N VAL A 112 -4.76 12.43 -7.17
CA VAL A 112 -6.11 11.83 -7.28
C VAL A 112 -6.92 11.90 -5.98
N SER A 113 -6.43 12.62 -4.97
CA SER A 113 -7.05 12.71 -3.63
C SER A 113 -8.47 13.30 -3.64
N PHE A 114 -8.83 14.07 -4.67
CA PHE A 114 -10.18 14.60 -4.86
C PHE A 114 -11.24 13.52 -5.09
N PHE A 115 -10.83 12.34 -5.58
CA PHE A 115 -11.74 11.29 -6.04
C PHE A 115 -12.68 10.84 -4.93
N LEU A 116 -12.15 10.51 -3.76
CA LEU A 116 -12.94 9.94 -2.67
C LEU A 116 -13.94 10.95 -2.08
N PRO A 117 -13.55 12.21 -1.76
CA PRO A 117 -14.51 13.25 -1.36
C PRO A 117 -15.59 13.51 -2.40
N GLU A 118 -15.24 13.66 -3.68
CA GLU A 118 -16.22 13.91 -4.74
C GLU A 118 -17.17 12.74 -4.92
N LEU A 119 -16.65 11.52 -4.91
CA LEU A 119 -17.44 10.30 -4.94
C LEU A 119 -18.43 10.30 -3.76
N MET A 120 -18.01 10.71 -2.57
CA MET A 120 -18.86 10.76 -1.37
C MET A 120 -19.89 11.88 -1.35
N ALA A 121 -19.69 12.93 -2.13
CA ALA A 121 -20.64 14.01 -2.28
C ALA A 121 -21.83 13.63 -3.18
N ILE A 122 -21.68 12.63 -4.06
CA ILE A 122 -22.75 12.21 -4.96
C ILE A 122 -23.87 11.51 -4.15
N PRO A 123 -25.15 11.88 -4.34
CA PRO A 123 -26.27 11.25 -3.65
C PRO A 123 -26.42 9.76 -3.98
N GLN A 124 -26.80 8.95 -2.98
CA GLN A 124 -27.02 7.51 -3.18
C GLN A 124 -28.06 7.21 -4.28
N SER A 125 -29.10 8.03 -4.40
CA SER A 125 -30.12 7.87 -5.44
C SER A 125 -29.53 7.95 -6.86
N THR A 126 -28.54 8.82 -7.07
CA THR A 126 -27.82 8.95 -8.35
C THR A 126 -27.00 7.69 -8.65
N TRP A 127 -26.46 7.03 -7.62
CA TRP A 127 -25.68 5.80 -7.80
C TRP A 127 -26.58 4.65 -8.22
N GLU A 128 -27.74 4.56 -7.59
CA GLU A 128 -28.76 3.57 -7.92
C GLU A 128 -29.33 3.77 -9.33
N GLU A 129 -29.45 5.03 -9.78
CA GLU A 129 -29.77 5.37 -11.16
C GLU A 129 -28.68 4.90 -12.13
N PHE A 130 -27.42 5.27 -11.91
CA PHE A 130 -26.31 4.85 -12.76
C PHE A 130 -26.17 3.32 -12.84
N LEU A 131 -26.34 2.61 -11.72
CA LEU A 131 -26.32 1.14 -11.69
C LEU A 131 -27.46 0.48 -12.48
N ARG A 132 -28.57 1.19 -12.70
CA ARG A 132 -29.68 0.75 -13.57
C ARG A 132 -29.41 1.05 -15.03
N GLU A 133 -28.89 2.24 -15.33
CA GLU A 133 -28.59 2.70 -16.69
C GLU A 133 -27.43 1.92 -17.34
N GLU A 134 -26.37 1.63 -16.58
CA GLU A 134 -25.14 1.03 -17.09
C GLU A 134 -24.85 -0.30 -16.39
N PRO A 135 -25.22 -1.45 -16.99
CA PRO A 135 -25.04 -2.77 -16.38
C PRO A 135 -23.59 -3.10 -16.00
N GLU A 136 -22.60 -2.55 -16.71
CA GLU A 136 -21.19 -2.75 -16.39
C GLU A 136 -20.79 -2.20 -15.01
N LEU A 137 -21.53 -1.20 -14.49
CA LEU A 137 -21.29 -0.64 -13.16
C LEU A 137 -21.63 -1.62 -12.03
N ARG A 138 -22.39 -2.68 -12.30
CA ARG A 138 -22.80 -3.66 -11.27
C ARG A 138 -21.62 -4.35 -10.59
N LYS A 139 -20.47 -4.49 -11.26
CA LYS A 139 -19.23 -5.01 -10.65
C LYS A 139 -18.72 -4.13 -9.50
N TYR A 140 -19.09 -2.86 -9.49
CA TYR A 140 -18.73 -1.92 -8.43
C TYR A 140 -19.74 -1.88 -7.28
N ARG A 141 -20.89 -2.55 -7.38
CA ARG A 141 -21.97 -2.47 -6.37
C ARG A 141 -21.48 -2.71 -4.94
N HIS A 142 -20.60 -3.69 -4.73
CA HIS A 142 -20.04 -3.97 -3.41
C HIS A 142 -19.14 -2.83 -2.90
N PHE A 143 -18.22 -2.36 -3.74
CA PHE A 143 -17.36 -1.20 -3.44
C PHE A 143 -18.21 0.02 -3.06
N LEU A 144 -19.25 0.29 -3.84
CA LEU A 144 -20.15 1.41 -3.63
C LEU A 144 -20.96 1.29 -2.34
N ALA A 145 -21.47 0.09 -2.04
CA ALA A 145 -22.18 -0.19 -0.80
C ALA A 145 -21.28 -0.07 0.44
N ASP A 146 -20.03 -0.55 0.37
CA ASP A 146 -19.07 -0.39 1.47
C ASP A 146 -18.76 1.09 1.72
N LEU A 147 -18.69 1.88 0.65
CA LEU A 147 -18.44 3.31 0.76
C LEU A 147 -19.60 4.05 1.44
N ILE A 148 -20.85 3.72 1.11
CA ILE A 148 -22.04 4.25 1.81
C ILE A 148 -22.05 3.81 3.27
N ARG A 149 -21.71 2.55 3.55
CA ARG A 149 -21.59 2.03 4.92
C ARG A 149 -20.56 2.83 5.73
N ARG A 150 -19.41 3.15 5.15
CA ARG A 150 -18.38 4.00 5.78
C ARG A 150 -18.85 5.44 5.98
N LYS A 151 -19.62 6.00 5.05
CA LYS A 151 -20.18 7.36 5.18
C LYS A 151 -21.02 7.52 6.44
N GLN A 152 -21.70 6.46 6.89
CA GLN A 152 -22.46 6.47 8.16
C GLN A 152 -21.56 6.56 9.41
N HIS A 153 -20.25 6.37 9.25
CA HIS A 153 -19.26 6.44 10.31
C HIS A 153 -18.35 7.69 10.19
N ILE A 154 -18.63 8.59 9.26
CA ILE A 154 -17.93 9.90 9.17
C ILE A 154 -18.78 10.90 9.94
N LEU A 155 -18.19 11.49 10.99
CA LEU A 155 -18.85 12.47 11.85
C LEU A 155 -18.87 13.86 11.19
N SER A 156 -19.43 14.85 11.88
CA SER A 156 -19.30 16.24 11.45
C SER A 156 -17.82 16.68 11.45
N PRO A 157 -17.43 17.69 10.64
CA PRO A 157 -16.06 18.20 10.64
C PRO A 157 -15.53 18.58 12.04
N GLU A 158 -16.40 19.14 12.90
CA GLU A 158 -16.07 19.49 14.27
C GLU A 158 -15.78 18.25 15.13
N GLU A 159 -16.58 17.20 15.02
CA GLU A 159 -16.42 15.94 15.75
C GLU A 159 -15.21 15.14 15.26
N GLU A 160 -14.98 15.06 13.94
CA GLU A 160 -13.78 14.47 13.35
C GLU A 160 -12.51 15.20 13.84
N ARG A 161 -12.58 16.54 13.99
CA ARG A 161 -11.46 17.32 14.54
C ARG A 161 -11.18 16.96 16.00
N ILE A 162 -12.22 16.78 16.81
CA ILE A 162 -12.08 16.34 18.21
C ILE A 162 -11.44 14.95 18.25
N LEU A 163 -11.93 14.01 17.43
CA LEU A 163 -11.39 12.66 17.35
C LEU A 163 -9.92 12.67 16.93
N ALA A 164 -9.57 13.43 15.88
CA ALA A 164 -8.19 13.56 15.41
C ALA A 164 -7.26 14.12 16.50
N LEU A 165 -7.70 15.14 17.26
CA LEU A 165 -6.92 15.70 18.36
C LEU A 165 -6.77 14.75 19.55
N SER A 166 -7.69 13.79 19.72
CA SER A 166 -7.61 12.78 20.77
C SER A 166 -6.63 11.64 20.46
N GLY A 167 -6.11 11.56 19.23
CA GLY A 167 -5.23 10.47 18.78
C GLY A 167 -3.98 10.28 19.65
N GLU A 168 -3.31 11.38 20.01
CA GLU A 168 -2.11 11.33 20.86
C GLU A 168 -2.41 10.72 22.24
N ILE A 169 -3.58 11.03 22.82
CA ILE A 169 -4.01 10.46 24.09
C ILE A 169 -4.36 8.97 23.91
N ALA A 170 -5.00 8.61 22.79
CA ALA A 170 -5.37 7.22 22.49
C ALA A 170 -4.14 6.31 22.29
N ASP A 171 -3.08 6.83 21.67
CA ASP A 171 -1.84 6.09 21.41
C ASP A 171 -0.95 5.95 22.65
N SER A 172 -1.15 6.79 23.67
CA SER A 172 -0.30 6.84 24.87
C SER A 172 -0.13 5.49 25.58
N GLY A 173 -1.18 4.69 25.67
CA GLY A 173 -1.12 3.38 26.34
C GLY A 173 -0.20 2.38 25.63
N ALA A 174 -0.22 2.36 24.30
CA ALA A 174 0.66 1.51 23.50
C ALA A 174 2.12 1.98 23.61
N ASN A 175 2.35 3.30 23.59
CA ASN A 175 3.68 3.88 23.76
C ASN A 175 4.28 3.56 25.14
N ILE A 176 3.49 3.70 26.21
CA ILE A 176 3.91 3.36 27.57
C ILE A 176 4.23 1.87 27.68
N PHE A 177 3.38 1.01 27.10
CA PHE A 177 3.63 -0.44 27.08
C PHE A 177 4.95 -0.77 26.38
N SER A 178 5.19 -0.24 25.17
CA SER A 178 6.43 -0.50 24.44
C SER A 178 7.67 0.05 25.16
N MET A 179 7.60 1.26 25.72
CA MET A 179 8.71 1.79 26.52
C MET A 179 9.00 0.90 27.73
N PHE A 180 7.96 0.46 28.43
CA PHE A 180 8.13 -0.42 29.58
C PHE A 180 8.72 -1.77 29.17
N THR A 181 8.18 -2.43 28.14
CA THR A 181 8.62 -3.78 27.74
C THR A 181 10.00 -3.79 27.11
N ASP A 182 10.32 -2.77 26.30
CA ASP A 182 11.50 -2.80 25.45
C ASP A 182 12.71 -2.09 26.09
N ALA A 183 12.48 -1.18 27.06
CA ALA A 183 13.55 -0.41 27.68
C ALA A 183 13.67 -0.63 29.20
N ASP A 184 12.56 -0.72 29.93
CA ASP A 184 12.58 -0.75 31.40
C ASP A 184 12.45 -2.16 32.01
N LEU A 185 11.95 -3.14 31.24
CA LEU A 185 11.71 -4.48 31.75
C LEU A 185 13.01 -5.28 31.87
N GLU A 186 13.44 -5.53 33.10
CA GLU A 186 14.55 -6.43 33.38
C GLU A 186 14.08 -7.89 33.40
N PHE A 187 14.69 -8.75 32.60
CA PHE A 187 14.42 -10.18 32.62
C PHE A 187 15.35 -10.91 33.58
N PRO A 188 14.88 -11.97 34.25
CA PRO A 188 15.73 -12.82 35.05
C PRO A 188 16.67 -13.66 34.17
N SER A 189 17.84 -14.03 34.70
CA SER A 189 18.73 -15.00 34.06
C SER A 189 18.19 -16.44 34.18
N VAL A 190 18.45 -17.26 33.17
CA VAL A 190 18.14 -18.70 33.14
C VAL A 190 19.37 -19.52 32.79
N HIS A 191 19.36 -20.83 33.06
CA HIS A 191 20.44 -21.72 32.62
C HIS A 191 20.11 -22.32 31.24
N ASP A 192 21.06 -22.25 30.30
CA ASP A 192 20.95 -22.87 28.98
C ASP A 192 21.12 -24.41 29.04
N GLU A 193 20.98 -25.08 27.89
CA GLU A 193 21.12 -26.55 27.79
C GLU A 193 22.51 -27.07 28.21
N ALA A 194 23.53 -26.20 28.25
CA ALA A 194 24.88 -26.50 28.70
C ALA A 194 25.12 -26.13 30.18
N GLY A 195 24.09 -25.63 30.88
CA GLY A 195 24.15 -25.23 32.28
C GLY A 195 24.84 -23.88 32.52
N ARG A 196 24.93 -23.01 31.51
CA ARG A 196 25.47 -21.65 31.65
C ARG A 196 24.35 -20.65 31.90
N GLU A 197 24.61 -19.69 32.77
CA GLU A 197 23.68 -18.58 33.05
C GLU A 197 23.64 -17.62 31.85
N VAL A 198 22.44 -17.41 31.29
CA VAL A 198 22.17 -16.49 30.18
C VAL A 198 21.06 -15.53 30.59
N GLU A 199 21.26 -14.24 30.30
CA GLU A 199 20.25 -13.21 30.48
C GLU A 199 19.16 -13.40 29.42
N LEU A 200 17.89 -13.40 29.83
CA LEU A 200 16.76 -13.48 28.91
C LEU A 200 16.59 -12.12 28.20
N THR A 201 16.36 -12.16 26.89
CA THR A 201 15.97 -10.99 26.09
C THR A 201 14.60 -11.25 25.48
N HIS A 202 13.97 -10.22 24.90
CA HIS A 202 12.69 -10.36 24.20
C HIS A 202 12.74 -11.29 22.97
N GLY A 203 13.94 -11.59 22.45
CA GLY A 203 14.18 -12.54 21.36
C GLY A 203 15.65 -12.87 21.24
#